data_AF-A0A353TDJ2-F1
#
_entry.id   AF-A0A353TDJ2-F1
#
_cell.length_a   1.000
_cell.length_b   1.000
_cell.length_c   1.000
_cell.angle_alpha   90.00
_cell.angle_beta   90.00
_cell.angle_gamma   90.00
#
_symmetry.space_group_name_H-M   'P 1'
#
loop_
_entity.id
_entity.type
_entity.pdbx_description
1 polymer ?
#
loop_
_entity_poly.entity_id
_entity_poly.type
_entity_poly.pdbx_seq_one_letter_code
_entity_poly.pdbx_strand_id
1 'polypeptide(L)'
;MKLLPSIAFNDFSGSAGNVTARKTGDTTVLSTRTKHSRKKTPPQATTRCRFSDTIRAYSRITEDQRQGWVLLARVFGIYYSPYGYTVISAPNLFVMANTYRKMCGRPLLADAPFEMIRSRQVVYDDLWLDPEHILLTKVEQSADPDEVLYVEMSPVFSPGVSECSNKTVFLKACSTTDWGDVDLTVAYLKRFGTPLKLGQKVIIKMCWLNAECGFVSRCNTDVHRVRETSIIHGAFYYPRAKVTMDQITPLTEHVVCEGFDYELSPGSKFTSNSITLRYLNLYLLSCDIPHNGLPNAFYDEQSFQYARVTSSIDYLIQSIWIRIQNSTYKRIRFGYMDFSLRRQLETFGTYYVFN
;
A
#
# COMPACT_ATOMS: atom_id res chain seq x y z
N MET A 1 -4.41 31.87 63.00
CA MET A 1 -3.66 30.69 63.47
C MET A 1 -3.43 29.78 62.25
N LYS A 2 -2.20 29.75 61.72
CA LYS A 2 -1.84 28.88 60.58
C LYS A 2 -1.69 27.46 61.12
N LEU A 3 -2.54 26.53 60.69
CA LEU A 3 -2.40 25.11 60.98
C LEU A 3 -1.14 24.59 60.26
N LEU A 4 -0.10 24.30 61.03
CA LEU A 4 1.03 23.51 60.56
C LEU A 4 0.55 22.05 60.42
N PRO A 5 0.75 21.38 59.27
CA PRO A 5 0.46 19.96 59.16
C PRO A 5 1.30 19.19 60.18
N SER A 6 0.71 18.17 60.82
CA SER A 6 1.38 17.40 61.86
C SER A 6 2.63 16.69 61.31
N ILE A 7 3.64 16.56 62.16
CA ILE A 7 4.95 15.93 61.90
C ILE A 7 4.83 14.48 61.36
N ALA A 8 3.67 13.85 61.50
CA ALA A 8 3.38 12.49 61.08
C ALA A 8 3.20 12.30 59.56
N PHE A 9 3.17 13.37 58.76
CA PHE A 9 2.96 13.29 57.29
C PHE A 9 4.18 13.68 56.45
N ASN A 10 5.34 13.95 57.06
CA ASN A 10 6.52 14.45 56.35
C ASN A 10 7.15 13.46 55.34
N ASP A 11 6.83 12.16 55.47
CA ASP A 11 7.32 11.09 54.60
C ASP A 11 6.18 10.30 53.93
N PHE A 12 5.00 10.89 53.80
CA PHE A 12 3.85 10.22 53.17
C PHE A 12 3.99 10.18 51.64
N SER A 13 4.74 9.20 51.13
CA SER A 13 4.70 8.79 49.73
C SER A 13 3.79 7.57 49.58
N GLY A 14 2.73 7.70 48.81
CA GLY A 14 1.76 6.62 48.69
C GLY A 14 0.57 6.98 47.81
N SER A 15 -0.17 5.95 47.39
CA SER A 15 -1.42 6.13 46.65
C SER A 15 -2.58 5.63 47.50
N ALA A 16 -3.56 6.50 47.75
CA ALA A 16 -4.81 6.16 48.43
C ALA A 16 -5.99 6.51 47.51
N GLY A 17 -6.75 5.50 47.10
CA GLY A 17 -7.87 5.67 46.18
C GLY A 17 -7.44 6.25 44.82
N ASN A 18 -7.93 7.45 44.49
CA ASN A 18 -7.64 8.14 43.23
C ASN A 18 -6.55 9.22 43.37
N VAL A 19 -5.90 9.34 44.53
CA VAL A 19 -4.89 10.38 44.76
C VAL A 19 -3.54 9.73 45.08
N THR A 20 -2.50 10.23 44.43
CA THR A 20 -1.11 9.87 44.69
C THR A 20 -0.40 11.07 45.30
N ALA A 21 0.16 10.88 46.49
CA ALA A 21 1.00 11.87 47.15
C ALA A 21 2.48 11.59 46.81
N ARG A 22 3.20 12.61 46.32
CA ARG A 22 4.66 12.57 46.17
C ARG A 22 5.29 13.81 46.79
N LYS A 23 6.45 13.63 47.43
CA LYS A 23 7.28 14.74 47.90
C LYS A 23 8.20 15.21 46.79
N THR A 24 8.20 16.52 46.53
CA THR A 24 9.14 17.18 45.62
C THR A 24 9.78 18.32 46.40
N GLY A 25 11.03 18.12 46.86
CA GLY A 25 11.69 19.03 47.80
C GLY A 25 10.93 19.12 49.13
N ASP A 26 10.65 20.34 49.58
CA ASP A 26 9.91 20.61 50.82
C ASP A 26 8.38 20.62 50.65
N THR A 27 7.90 20.33 49.44
CA THR A 27 6.45 20.36 49.13
C THR A 27 5.90 18.98 48.85
N THR A 28 4.70 18.71 49.37
CA THR A 28 3.93 17.51 49.04
C THR A 28 2.95 17.83 47.93
N VAL A 29 3.13 17.18 46.78
CA VAL A 29 2.27 17.31 45.60
C VAL A 29 1.28 16.15 45.57
N LEU A 30 -0.01 16.48 45.59
CA LEU A 30 -1.10 15.53 45.39
C LEU A 30 -1.50 15.55 43.92
N SER A 31 -1.40 14.41 43.23
CA SER A 31 -1.92 14.25 41.87
C SER A 31 -3.05 13.22 41.84
N THR A 32 -4.09 13.52 41.07
CA THR A 32 -5.10 12.50 40.78
C THR A 32 -4.49 11.44 39.88
N ARG A 33 -4.63 10.16 40.24
CA ARG A 33 -4.22 9.04 39.39
C ARG A 33 -4.99 9.12 38.08
N THR A 34 -4.32 9.48 37.00
CA THR A 34 -4.87 9.41 35.65
C THR A 34 -5.12 7.94 35.32
N LYS A 35 -6.29 7.41 35.66
CA LYS A 35 -6.69 6.07 35.26
C LYS A 35 -6.87 6.12 33.75
N HIS A 36 -5.98 5.48 33.01
CA HIS A 36 -6.21 5.23 31.59
C HIS A 36 -7.60 4.59 31.44
N SER A 37 -8.40 5.12 30.51
CA SER A 37 -9.69 4.54 30.14
C SER A 37 -9.56 3.03 30.00
N ARG A 38 -10.40 2.27 30.72
CA ARG A 38 -10.51 0.81 30.53
C ARG A 38 -11.17 0.44 29.20
N LYS A 39 -11.84 1.40 28.53
CA LYS A 39 -12.39 1.20 27.19
C LYS A 39 -11.22 1.21 26.19
N LYS A 40 -10.90 0.03 25.67
CA LYS A 40 -9.96 -0.17 24.57
C LYS A 40 -10.77 -0.36 23.30
N THR A 41 -10.41 0.31 22.22
CA THR A 41 -11.02 0.00 20.92
C THR A 41 -10.47 -1.35 20.41
N PRO A 42 -11.22 -2.12 19.60
CA PRO A 42 -10.71 -3.36 19.01
C PRO A 42 -9.36 -3.19 18.29
N PRO A 43 -9.14 -2.11 17.51
CA PRO A 43 -7.82 -1.74 16.99
C PRO A 43 -6.69 -1.67 18.03
N GLN A 44 -6.94 -1.01 19.16
CA GLN A 44 -5.95 -0.86 20.24
C GLN A 44 -5.65 -2.19 20.92
N ALA A 45 -6.65 -3.07 21.06
CA ALA A 45 -6.45 -4.42 21.57
C ALA A 45 -5.54 -5.24 20.65
N THR A 46 -5.83 -5.25 19.34
CA THR A 46 -5.03 -5.98 18.34
C THR A 46 -3.57 -5.54 18.34
N THR A 47 -3.27 -4.23 18.38
CA THR A 47 -1.89 -3.74 18.43
C THR A 47 -1.16 -4.20 19.69
N ARG A 48 -1.82 -4.14 20.86
CA ARG A 48 -1.23 -4.58 22.13
C ARG A 48 -1.00 -6.09 22.17
N CYS A 49 -1.92 -6.88 21.62
CA CYS A 49 -1.77 -8.33 21.49
C CYS A 49 -0.55 -8.65 20.64
N ARG A 50 -0.41 -8.02 19.45
CA ARG A 50 0.75 -8.22 18.57
C ARG A 50 2.08 -7.99 19.28
N PHE A 51 2.22 -6.85 19.96
CA PHE A 51 3.44 -6.54 20.71
C PHE A 51 3.73 -7.55 21.83
N SER A 52 2.69 -7.91 22.59
CA SER A 52 2.80 -8.89 23.68
C SER A 52 3.19 -10.28 23.17
N ASP A 53 2.64 -10.69 22.01
CA ASP A 53 2.96 -11.96 21.37
C ASP A 53 4.42 -11.99 20.92
N THR A 54 4.91 -10.91 20.30
CA THR A 54 6.30 -10.83 19.84
C THR A 54 7.29 -10.86 21.02
N ILE A 55 6.98 -10.18 22.14
CA ILE A 55 7.81 -10.27 23.35
C ILE A 55 7.86 -11.70 23.90
N ARG A 56 6.70 -12.37 23.99
CA ARG A 56 6.64 -13.76 24.46
C ARG A 56 7.34 -14.72 23.51
N ALA A 57 7.43 -14.40 22.22
CA ALA A 57 8.16 -15.22 21.28
C ALA A 57 9.68 -15.17 21.54
N TYR A 58 10.23 -14.03 21.93
CA TYR A 58 11.65 -13.93 22.30
C TYR A 58 12.04 -14.80 23.49
N SER A 59 11.14 -15.04 24.45
CA SER A 59 11.43 -15.97 25.55
C SER A 59 11.36 -17.45 25.13
N ARG A 60 10.79 -17.75 23.96
CA ARG A 60 10.60 -19.12 23.44
C ARG A 60 11.68 -19.56 22.46
N ILE A 61 12.46 -18.64 21.89
CA ILE A 61 13.59 -19.00 21.03
C ILE A 61 14.73 -19.64 21.85
N THR A 62 15.58 -20.42 21.18
CA THR A 62 16.70 -21.12 21.81
C THR A 62 17.78 -20.16 22.29
N GLU A 63 18.70 -20.62 23.13
CA GLU A 63 19.80 -19.78 23.58
C GLU A 63 20.74 -19.40 22.42
N ASP A 64 21.04 -20.33 21.50
CA ASP A 64 21.85 -20.05 20.31
C ASP A 64 21.20 -18.95 19.43
N GLN A 65 19.88 -19.02 19.27
CA GLN A 65 19.11 -17.98 18.57
C GLN A 65 19.24 -16.62 19.28
N ARG A 66 19.11 -16.59 20.61
CA ARG A 66 19.31 -15.34 21.38
C ARG A 66 20.71 -14.79 21.21
N GLN A 67 21.73 -15.63 21.22
CA GLN A 67 23.11 -15.20 21.00
C GLN A 67 23.28 -14.57 19.61
N GLY A 68 22.65 -15.13 18.58
CA GLY A 68 22.58 -14.49 17.26
C GLY A 68 22.01 -13.06 17.32
N TRP A 69 20.90 -12.86 18.02
CA TRP A 69 20.31 -11.52 18.22
C TRP A 69 21.17 -10.59 19.08
N VAL A 70 21.90 -11.12 20.06
CA VAL A 70 22.86 -10.36 20.87
C VAL A 70 24.02 -9.86 20.02
N LEU A 71 24.57 -10.72 19.16
CA LEU A 71 25.63 -10.35 18.23
C LEU A 71 25.12 -9.29 17.24
N LEU A 72 23.95 -9.51 16.63
CA LEU A 72 23.36 -8.55 15.70
C LEU A 72 23.10 -7.19 16.37
N ALA A 73 22.56 -7.17 17.61
CA ALA A 73 22.33 -5.93 18.34
C ALA A 73 23.62 -5.18 18.67
N ARG A 74 24.71 -5.88 18.98
CA ARG A 74 26.04 -5.27 19.18
C ARG A 74 26.57 -4.64 17.90
N VAL A 75 26.45 -5.32 16.76
CA VAL A 75 26.86 -4.80 15.45
C VAL A 75 25.99 -3.62 15.01
N PHE A 76 24.68 -3.70 15.26
CA PHE A 76 23.72 -2.64 14.95
C PHE A 76 24.02 -1.35 15.74
N GLY A 77 24.40 -1.49 17.01
CA GLY A 77 24.86 -0.39 17.84
C GLY A 77 23.75 0.59 18.22
N ILE A 78 23.80 1.79 17.64
CA ILE A 78 22.96 2.93 18.04
C ILE A 78 21.67 2.99 17.23
N TYR A 79 20.54 2.97 17.93
CA TYR A 79 19.22 3.27 17.39
C TYR A 79 18.86 4.74 17.62
N TYR A 80 18.40 5.41 16.57
CA TYR A 80 17.96 6.80 16.60
C TYR A 80 16.43 6.88 16.63
N SER A 81 15.90 7.70 17.53
CA SER A 81 14.48 8.02 17.65
C SER A 81 14.29 9.54 17.70
N PRO A 82 13.05 10.05 17.50
CA PRO A 82 12.75 11.48 17.69
C PRO A 82 13.10 12.02 19.08
N TYR A 83 13.27 11.16 20.08
CA TYR A 83 13.59 11.53 21.47
C TYR A 83 15.08 11.40 21.81
N GLY A 84 15.93 11.13 20.83
CA GLY A 84 17.37 10.90 21.00
C GLY A 84 17.80 9.51 20.56
N TYR A 85 19.01 9.11 20.94
CA TYR A 85 19.62 7.85 20.56
C TYR A 85 19.82 6.91 21.75
N THR A 86 19.80 5.59 21.49
CA THR A 86 20.03 4.56 22.50
C THR A 86 20.73 3.35 21.90
N VAL A 87 21.44 2.57 22.71
CA VAL A 87 21.99 1.29 22.26
C VAL A 87 20.87 0.26 22.31
N ILE A 88 20.57 -0.37 21.17
CA ILE A 88 19.46 -1.32 21.10
C ILE A 88 19.85 -2.66 21.74
N SER A 89 18.96 -3.22 22.56
CA SER A 89 19.12 -4.55 23.13
C SER A 89 18.58 -5.62 22.17
N ALA A 90 19.10 -6.85 22.28
CA ALA A 90 18.63 -7.98 21.47
C ALA A 90 17.11 -8.23 21.54
N PRO A 91 16.45 -8.21 22.72
CA PRO A 91 14.99 -8.34 22.79
C PRO A 91 14.27 -7.21 22.04
N ASN A 92 14.77 -5.97 22.13
CA ASN A 92 14.14 -4.83 21.47
C ASN A 92 14.32 -4.88 19.95
N LEU A 93 15.51 -5.29 19.48
CA LEU A 93 15.78 -5.48 18.06
C LEU A 93 14.92 -6.61 17.48
N PHE A 94 14.81 -7.73 18.19
CA PHE A 94 13.93 -8.85 17.84
C PHE A 94 12.47 -8.40 17.72
N VAL A 95 11.97 -7.66 18.71
CA VAL A 95 10.59 -7.17 18.73
C VAL A 95 10.33 -6.18 17.60
N MET A 96 11.27 -5.28 17.34
CA MET A 96 11.19 -4.31 16.25
C MET A 96 11.09 -5.01 14.89
N ALA A 97 12.05 -5.89 14.58
CA ALA A 97 12.10 -6.65 13.33
C ALA A 97 10.80 -7.46 13.11
N ASN A 98 10.44 -8.28 14.11
CA ASN A 98 9.31 -9.19 13.98
C ASN A 98 7.94 -8.51 13.99
N THR A 99 7.84 -7.30 14.55
CA THR A 99 6.59 -6.52 14.48
C THR A 99 6.27 -6.14 13.04
N TYR A 100 7.25 -5.61 12.29
CA TYR A 100 7.03 -5.21 10.90
C TYR A 100 6.98 -6.40 9.95
N ARG A 101 7.79 -7.46 10.17
CA ARG A 101 7.63 -8.73 9.44
C ARG A 101 6.20 -9.24 9.49
N LYS A 102 5.61 -9.27 10.69
CA LYS A 102 4.21 -9.69 10.90
C LYS A 102 3.21 -8.78 10.20
N MET A 103 3.47 -7.47 10.11
CA MET A 103 2.62 -6.53 9.37
C MET A 103 2.71 -6.73 7.85
N CYS A 104 3.86 -7.15 7.35
CA CYS A 104 4.07 -7.56 5.96
C CYS A 104 3.64 -9.01 5.66
N GLY A 105 2.97 -9.68 6.60
CA GLY A 105 2.48 -11.05 6.41
C GLY A 105 3.56 -12.14 6.48
N ARG A 106 4.79 -11.80 6.87
CA ARG A 106 5.89 -12.75 7.04
C ARG A 106 5.83 -13.45 8.41
N PRO A 107 6.28 -14.72 8.51
CA PRO A 107 6.36 -15.41 9.79
C PRO A 107 7.42 -14.78 10.69
N LEU A 108 7.33 -15.12 11.98
CA LEU A 108 8.33 -14.73 12.96
C LEU A 108 9.69 -15.33 12.59
N LEU A 109 10.72 -14.48 12.65
CA LEU A 109 12.11 -14.82 12.42
C LEU A 109 12.76 -15.15 13.76
N ALA A 110 13.05 -16.43 13.99
CA ALA A 110 13.65 -16.92 15.23
C ALA A 110 15.17 -16.69 15.25
N ASP A 111 15.85 -17.04 14.17
CA ASP A 111 17.29 -16.80 13.97
C ASP A 111 17.54 -15.35 13.55
N ALA A 112 18.57 -14.71 14.07
CA ALA A 112 18.89 -13.34 13.68
C ALA A 112 19.30 -13.28 12.20
N PRO A 113 18.82 -12.29 11.43
CA PRO A 113 19.28 -12.10 10.05
C PRO A 113 20.76 -11.69 10.06
N PHE A 114 21.45 -11.92 8.94
CA PHE A 114 22.86 -11.52 8.80
C PHE A 114 23.04 -10.01 8.99
N GLU A 115 22.13 -9.21 8.44
CA GLU A 115 22.13 -7.76 8.57
C GLU A 115 20.71 -7.18 8.63
N MET A 116 20.60 -5.96 9.15
CA MET A 116 19.36 -5.18 9.18
C MET A 116 19.35 -4.20 8.00
N ILE A 117 18.67 -4.58 6.92
CA ILE A 117 18.53 -3.76 5.71
C ILE A 117 17.61 -2.58 6.02
N ARG A 118 18.07 -1.35 5.75
CA ARG A 118 17.31 -0.14 6.06
C ARG A 118 16.19 0.06 5.06
N SER A 119 14.98 0.35 5.55
CA SER A 119 13.89 0.78 4.69
C SER A 119 14.25 2.02 3.86
N ARG A 120 13.71 2.08 2.64
CA ARG A 120 13.92 3.15 1.68
C ARG A 120 12.69 4.06 1.61
N GLN A 121 12.92 5.31 1.20
CA GLN A 121 11.83 6.24 0.92
C GLN A 121 11.08 5.82 -0.35
N VAL A 122 9.80 6.17 -0.41
CA VAL A 122 8.93 5.93 -1.54
C VAL A 122 8.98 7.14 -2.44
N VAL A 123 9.17 6.90 -3.74
CA VAL A 123 9.06 7.90 -4.80
C VAL A 123 7.78 7.61 -5.56
N TYR A 124 6.94 8.64 -5.75
CA TYR A 124 5.68 8.57 -6.46
C TYR A 124 5.44 9.88 -7.22
N ASP A 125 4.60 9.85 -8.25
CA ASP A 125 4.37 10.99 -9.16
C ASP A 125 3.25 11.91 -8.66
N ASP A 126 2.13 11.34 -8.22
CA ASP A 126 1.00 12.11 -7.69
C ASP A 126 0.23 11.33 -6.62
N LEU A 127 -0.67 12.05 -5.94
CA LEU A 127 -1.49 11.54 -4.87
C LEU A 127 -2.90 12.14 -4.97
N TRP A 128 -3.91 11.29 -5.11
CA TRP A 128 -5.32 11.69 -4.96
C TRP A 128 -5.77 11.43 -3.53
N LEU A 129 -6.38 12.45 -2.94
CA LEU A 129 -6.94 12.43 -1.59
C LEU A 129 -8.29 13.13 -1.57
N ASP A 130 -9.30 12.42 -2.00
CA ASP A 130 -10.70 12.85 -1.96
C ASP A 130 -11.56 11.80 -1.23
N PRO A 131 -12.85 12.08 -0.95
CA PRO A 131 -13.72 11.15 -0.22
C PRO A 131 -13.88 9.77 -0.87
N GLU A 132 -13.73 9.68 -2.20
CA GLU A 132 -13.92 8.48 -3.00
C GLU A 132 -12.58 7.81 -3.36
N HIS A 133 -11.47 8.57 -3.42
CA HIS A 133 -10.18 8.04 -3.87
C HIS A 133 -9.01 8.42 -2.96
N ILE A 134 -8.23 7.39 -2.58
CA ILE A 134 -6.94 7.49 -1.91
C ILE A 134 -5.93 6.70 -2.75
N LEU A 135 -5.28 7.38 -3.69
CA LEU A 135 -4.46 6.75 -4.72
C LEU A 135 -3.09 7.41 -4.81
N LEU A 136 -2.03 6.62 -4.67
CA LEU A 136 -0.68 7.01 -5.08
C LEU A 136 -0.46 6.53 -6.50
N THR A 137 0.12 7.36 -7.38
CA THR A 137 0.39 6.98 -8.77
C THR A 137 1.87 6.91 -9.11
N LYS A 138 2.19 6.05 -10.08
CA LYS A 138 3.56 5.78 -10.56
C LYS A 138 4.58 5.63 -9.42
N VAL A 139 4.20 4.92 -8.37
CA VAL A 139 5.09 4.50 -7.30
C VAL A 139 6.22 3.69 -7.92
N GLU A 140 7.45 4.13 -7.69
CA GLU A 140 8.65 3.43 -8.15
C GLU A 140 8.67 2.03 -7.54
N GLN A 141 8.62 1.02 -8.41
CA GLN A 141 8.63 -0.38 -8.00
C GLN A 141 10.04 -0.78 -7.54
N SER A 142 10.12 -1.52 -6.43
CA SER A 142 11.40 -2.09 -6.01
C SER A 142 11.83 -3.24 -6.94
N ALA A 143 13.13 -3.31 -7.22
CA ALA A 143 13.75 -4.46 -7.88
C ALA A 143 14.00 -5.65 -6.92
N ASP A 144 13.96 -5.41 -5.61
CA ASP A 144 14.11 -6.45 -4.59
C ASP A 144 12.76 -7.15 -4.35
N PRO A 145 12.63 -8.47 -4.61
CA PRO A 145 11.39 -9.21 -4.39
C PRO A 145 10.96 -9.26 -2.92
N ASP A 146 11.88 -9.02 -1.99
CA ASP A 146 11.60 -9.00 -0.56
C ASP A 146 11.20 -7.61 -0.04
N GLU A 147 11.31 -6.56 -0.85
CA GLU A 147 10.80 -5.24 -0.49
C GLU A 147 9.28 -5.17 -0.65
N VAL A 148 8.64 -4.67 0.41
CA VAL A 148 7.19 -4.49 0.49
C VAL A 148 6.92 -3.04 0.80
N LEU A 149 6.02 -2.42 0.04
CA LEU A 149 5.53 -1.08 0.32
C LEU A 149 4.67 -1.13 1.57
N TYR A 150 5.16 -0.53 2.64
CA TYR A 150 4.48 -0.41 3.91
C TYR A 150 3.85 0.97 4.04
N VAL A 151 2.54 1.03 4.25
CA VAL A 151 1.78 2.29 4.36
C VAL A 151 1.01 2.36 5.67
N GLU A 152 1.18 3.48 6.37
CA GLU A 152 0.36 3.90 7.50
C GLU A 152 -0.35 5.21 7.16
N MET A 153 -1.57 5.34 7.67
CA MET A 153 -2.34 6.58 7.56
C MET A 153 -2.94 6.97 8.89
N SER A 154 -3.16 8.26 9.08
CA SER A 154 -3.91 8.79 10.23
C SER A 154 -5.42 8.85 9.93
N PRO A 155 -6.28 8.93 10.97
CA PRO A 155 -7.62 9.45 10.76
C PRO A 155 -7.55 10.92 10.28
N VAL A 156 -8.68 11.42 9.79
CA VAL A 156 -8.82 12.84 9.44
C VAL A 156 -8.68 13.74 10.67
N PHE A 157 -7.99 14.87 10.50
CA PHE A 157 -7.80 15.91 11.52
C PHE A 157 -8.34 17.25 11.04
N SER A 158 -8.68 18.12 11.99
CA SER A 158 -9.03 19.50 11.65
C SER A 158 -7.83 20.22 11.03
N PRO A 159 -8.06 21.25 10.19
CA PRO A 159 -6.98 21.99 9.53
C PRO A 159 -5.99 22.65 10.50
N GLY A 160 -6.44 22.95 11.72
CA GLY A 160 -5.65 23.62 12.76
C GLY A 160 -4.66 22.72 13.51
N VAL A 161 -4.70 21.40 13.28
CA VAL A 161 -3.72 20.48 13.88
C VAL A 161 -2.36 20.65 13.21
N SER A 162 -1.33 20.92 14.02
CA SER A 162 0.06 21.15 13.60
C SER A 162 0.95 19.92 13.75
N GLU A 163 0.76 19.09 14.78
CA GLU A 163 1.64 17.94 15.07
C GLU A 163 0.86 16.70 15.51
N CYS A 164 0.86 15.66 14.67
CA CYS A 164 0.17 14.38 14.92
C CYS A 164 0.86 13.18 14.25
N SER A 165 2.16 13.28 13.96
CA SER A 165 2.93 12.24 13.26
C SER A 165 2.88 10.87 13.96
N ASN A 166 2.65 10.83 15.27
CA ASN A 166 2.50 9.62 16.06
C ASN A 166 1.09 8.98 16.04
N LYS A 167 0.17 9.50 15.23
CA LYS A 167 -1.22 9.02 15.13
C LYS A 167 -1.52 8.19 13.87
N THR A 168 -0.49 7.87 13.09
CA THR A 168 -0.63 6.95 11.95
C THR A 168 -0.86 5.53 12.46
N VAL A 169 -1.59 4.75 11.68
CA VAL A 169 -1.81 3.33 11.92
C VAL A 169 -1.60 2.56 10.63
N PHE A 170 -1.07 1.35 10.76
CA PHE A 170 -0.94 0.42 9.63
C PHE A 170 -2.24 0.34 8.81
N LEU A 171 -2.10 0.52 7.50
CA LEU A 171 -3.19 0.48 6.55
C LEU A 171 -3.05 -0.70 5.59
N LYS A 172 -1.92 -0.77 4.88
CA LYS A 172 -1.68 -1.74 3.81
C LYS A 172 -0.20 -2.06 3.71
N ALA A 173 0.10 -3.30 3.34
CA ALA A 173 1.40 -3.73 2.87
C ALA A 173 1.20 -4.41 1.51
N CYS A 174 1.98 -4.05 0.49
CA CYS A 174 1.89 -4.66 -0.84
C CYS A 174 3.28 -4.79 -1.49
N SER A 175 3.56 -5.96 -2.08
CA SER A 175 4.80 -6.23 -2.82
C SER A 175 4.71 -5.77 -4.27
N THR A 176 3.50 -5.73 -4.83
CA THR A 176 3.24 -5.29 -6.19
C THR A 176 2.36 -4.05 -6.21
N THR A 177 2.54 -3.26 -7.25
CA THR A 177 1.72 -2.09 -7.60
C THR A 177 0.91 -2.40 -8.86
N ASP A 178 -0.22 -1.73 -9.04
CA ASP A 178 -1.02 -1.85 -10.26
C ASP A 178 -0.52 -0.81 -11.27
N TRP A 179 0.50 -1.17 -12.06
CA TRP A 179 1.20 -0.24 -12.96
C TRP A 179 1.81 0.98 -12.25
N GLY A 180 2.36 0.76 -11.06
CA GLY A 180 2.84 1.83 -10.20
C GLY A 180 1.74 2.49 -9.37
N ASP A 181 0.46 2.18 -9.58
CA ASP A 181 -0.59 2.74 -8.74
C ASP A 181 -0.84 1.90 -7.50
N VAL A 182 -1.13 2.59 -6.39
CA VAL A 182 -1.44 1.98 -5.10
C VAL A 182 -2.70 2.59 -4.54
N ASP A 183 -3.80 1.86 -4.70
CA ASP A 183 -5.10 2.23 -4.10
C ASP A 183 -5.16 1.80 -2.63
N LEU A 184 -5.42 2.80 -1.78
CA LEU A 184 -5.52 2.70 -0.32
C LEU A 184 -6.96 2.90 0.17
N THR A 185 -7.90 3.23 -0.72
CA THR A 185 -9.28 3.63 -0.39
C THR A 185 -10.00 2.58 0.43
N VAL A 186 -10.06 1.34 -0.07
CA VAL A 186 -10.74 0.23 0.62
C VAL A 186 -10.08 -0.06 1.97
N ALA A 187 -8.75 -0.01 2.03
CA ALA A 187 -8.00 -0.25 3.26
C ALA A 187 -8.29 0.84 4.30
N TYR A 188 -8.36 2.10 3.88
CA TYR A 188 -8.72 3.24 4.72
C TYR A 188 -10.13 3.12 5.28
N LEU A 189 -11.12 2.87 4.42
CA LEU A 189 -12.52 2.72 4.83
C LEU A 189 -12.70 1.55 5.80
N LYS A 190 -12.05 0.41 5.54
CA LYS A 190 -12.05 -0.74 6.46
C LYS A 190 -11.45 -0.40 7.82
N ARG A 191 -10.45 0.49 7.85
CA ARG A 191 -9.72 0.85 9.08
C ARG A 191 -10.46 1.88 9.92
N PHE A 192 -11.01 2.92 9.30
CA PHE A 192 -11.57 4.08 10.00
C PHE A 192 -13.10 4.15 9.95
N GLY A 193 -13.75 3.42 9.02
CA GLY A 193 -15.20 3.34 8.90
C GLY A 193 -15.87 4.60 8.34
N THR A 194 -15.10 5.65 8.06
CA THR A 194 -15.60 6.91 7.49
C THR A 194 -14.69 7.35 6.34
N PRO A 195 -15.25 7.87 5.24
CA PRO A 195 -14.47 8.42 4.14
C PRO A 195 -13.71 9.68 4.56
N LEU A 196 -12.79 10.11 3.70
CA LEU A 196 -12.12 11.39 3.85
C LEU A 196 -13.14 12.54 3.77
N LYS A 197 -12.81 13.67 4.40
CA LYS A 197 -13.64 14.89 4.36
C LYS A 197 -12.82 16.03 3.78
N LEU A 198 -13.40 16.70 2.78
CA LEU A 198 -12.77 17.84 2.13
C LEU A 198 -12.31 18.89 3.14
N GLY A 199 -11.13 19.46 2.90
CA GLY A 199 -10.48 20.45 3.75
C GLY A 199 -9.78 19.89 5.00
N GLN A 200 -10.07 18.66 5.43
CA GLN A 200 -9.42 18.05 6.58
C GLN A 200 -8.00 17.57 6.24
N LYS A 201 -7.16 17.40 7.26
CA LYS A 201 -5.78 16.92 7.09
C LYS A 201 -5.69 15.42 7.31
N VAL A 202 -4.81 14.78 6.55
CA VAL A 202 -4.37 13.41 6.79
C VAL A 202 -2.85 13.34 6.76
N ILE A 203 -2.30 12.38 7.50
CA ILE A 203 -0.88 12.07 7.53
C ILE A 203 -0.70 10.69 6.91
N ILE A 204 0.22 10.59 5.96
CA ILE A 204 0.59 9.34 5.31
C ILE A 204 2.05 9.08 5.59
N LYS A 205 2.35 7.92 6.16
CA LYS A 205 3.72 7.47 6.39
C LYS A 205 3.95 6.23 5.55
N MET A 206 5.00 6.23 4.73
CA MET A 206 5.26 5.12 3.82
C MET A 206 6.75 4.86 3.63
N CYS A 207 7.10 3.60 3.39
CA CYS A 207 8.46 3.18 3.07
C CYS A 207 8.46 1.87 2.30
N TRP A 208 9.51 1.66 1.49
CA TRP A 208 9.89 0.34 1.02
C TRP A 208 10.65 -0.37 2.13
N LEU A 209 10.08 -1.45 2.66
CA LEU A 209 10.62 -2.22 3.76
C LEU A 209 11.04 -3.59 3.25
N ASN A 210 12.30 -3.98 3.49
CA ASN A 210 12.71 -5.36 3.29
C ASN A 210 11.98 -6.24 4.33
N ALA A 211 11.05 -7.06 3.84
CA ALA A 211 10.19 -7.90 4.67
C ALA A 211 10.96 -9.10 5.26
N GLU A 212 12.17 -9.39 4.76
CA GLU A 212 13.02 -10.44 5.32
C GLU A 212 13.73 -10.03 6.62
N CYS A 213 14.17 -8.79 6.78
CA CYS A 213 14.69 -8.34 8.07
C CYS A 213 13.67 -7.55 8.91
N GLY A 214 12.65 -6.95 8.28
CA GLY A 214 11.59 -6.20 8.96
C GLY A 214 12.09 -4.92 9.66
N PHE A 215 13.15 -4.29 9.15
CA PHE A 215 13.72 -3.09 9.77
C PHE A 215 13.25 -1.79 9.11
N VAL A 216 12.48 -1.00 9.87
CA VAL A 216 12.04 0.33 9.44
C VAL A 216 12.99 1.41 9.97
N SER A 217 13.60 2.16 9.05
CA SER A 217 14.53 3.26 9.34
C SER A 217 14.09 4.56 8.67
N ARG A 218 14.03 4.60 7.34
CA ARG A 218 13.61 5.79 6.59
C ARG A 218 12.20 5.61 6.06
N CYS A 219 11.37 6.64 6.24
CA CYS A 219 10.02 6.71 5.70
C CYS A 219 9.73 8.14 5.21
N ASN A 220 8.87 8.26 4.23
CA ASN A 220 8.18 9.51 3.92
C ASN A 220 7.16 9.77 5.04
N THR A 221 6.92 11.03 5.35
CA THR A 221 5.84 11.44 6.25
C THR A 221 5.21 12.68 5.67
N ASP A 222 4.13 12.45 4.93
CA ASP A 222 3.49 13.44 4.10
C ASP A 222 2.21 13.91 4.79
N VAL A 223 1.98 15.23 4.80
CA VAL A 223 0.83 15.84 5.45
C VAL A 223 0.07 16.67 4.42
N HIS A 224 -1.14 16.22 4.09
CA HIS A 224 -1.93 16.84 3.03
C HIS A 224 -3.34 17.15 3.49
N ARG A 225 -3.93 18.16 2.84
CA ARG A 225 -5.36 18.47 2.98
C ARG A 225 -6.12 17.72 1.90
N VAL A 226 -7.20 17.07 2.29
CA VAL A 226 -8.14 16.40 1.40
C VAL A 226 -8.79 17.44 0.48
N ARG A 227 -8.78 17.20 -0.82
CA ARG A 227 -9.32 18.11 -1.85
C ARG A 227 -9.73 17.30 -3.10
N GLU A 228 -10.53 17.90 -3.97
CA GLU A 228 -11.08 17.22 -5.17
C GLU A 228 -10.04 16.96 -6.27
N THR A 229 -8.90 17.67 -6.22
CA THR A 229 -7.83 17.56 -7.19
C THR A 229 -6.60 16.86 -6.61
N SER A 230 -5.83 16.22 -7.47
CA SER A 230 -4.56 15.58 -7.11
C SER A 230 -3.62 16.56 -6.39
N ILE A 231 -2.81 16.07 -5.47
CA ILE A 231 -1.99 16.90 -4.56
C ILE A 231 -0.84 17.59 -5.30
N ILE A 232 -0.18 16.90 -6.23
CA ILE A 232 1.03 17.40 -6.91
C ILE A 232 0.64 18.17 -8.18
N HIS A 233 -0.16 17.57 -9.07
CA HIS A 233 -0.48 18.19 -10.36
C HIS A 233 -1.78 19.01 -10.39
N GLY A 234 -2.65 18.90 -9.38
CA GLY A 234 -3.92 19.63 -9.35
C GLY A 234 -4.94 19.13 -10.38
N ALA A 235 -4.85 17.87 -10.81
CA ALA A 235 -5.75 17.28 -11.78
C ALA A 235 -6.99 16.64 -11.13
N PHE A 236 -8.14 16.65 -11.81
CA PHE A 236 -9.29 15.84 -11.41
C PHE A 236 -9.00 14.36 -11.59
N TYR A 237 -9.57 13.52 -10.72
CA TYR A 237 -9.47 12.07 -10.87
C TYR A 237 -10.28 11.58 -12.06
N TYR A 238 -9.65 10.76 -12.89
CA TYR A 238 -10.32 10.02 -13.95
C TYR A 238 -9.86 8.56 -13.90
N PRO A 239 -10.75 7.59 -13.63
CA PRO A 239 -10.36 6.20 -13.45
C PRO A 239 -9.84 5.60 -14.75
N ARG A 240 -8.74 4.85 -14.68
CA ARG A 240 -8.28 4.00 -15.80
C ARG A 240 -9.35 2.97 -16.09
N ALA A 241 -9.67 2.75 -17.37
CA ALA A 241 -10.57 1.70 -17.76
C ALA A 241 -9.80 0.45 -18.13
N LYS A 242 -10.17 -0.66 -17.49
CA LYS A 242 -9.58 -1.97 -17.74
C LYS A 242 -10.66 -2.94 -18.18
N VAL A 243 -10.33 -3.76 -19.17
CA VAL A 243 -11.09 -4.93 -19.57
C VAL A 243 -10.21 -6.15 -19.35
N THR A 244 -10.62 -7.02 -18.44
CA THR A 244 -9.98 -8.32 -18.19
C THR A 244 -10.83 -9.47 -18.72
N MET A 245 -10.30 -10.70 -18.66
CA MET A 245 -11.02 -11.93 -19.05
C MET A 245 -12.39 -12.09 -18.37
N ASP A 246 -12.58 -11.57 -17.17
CA ASP A 246 -13.87 -11.71 -16.46
C ASP A 246 -14.95 -10.76 -17.02
N GLN A 247 -14.53 -9.76 -17.80
CA GLN A 247 -15.39 -8.72 -18.35
C GLN A 247 -15.64 -8.91 -19.85
N ILE A 248 -15.02 -9.90 -20.50
CA ILE A 248 -15.37 -10.29 -21.86
C ILE A 248 -16.60 -11.18 -21.85
N THR A 249 -17.49 -10.98 -22.82
CA THR A 249 -18.59 -11.93 -23.02
C THR A 249 -18.03 -13.13 -23.80
N PRO A 250 -18.32 -14.38 -23.41
CA PRO A 250 -17.77 -15.57 -24.04
C PRO A 250 -17.93 -15.51 -25.56
N LEU A 251 -16.82 -15.71 -26.27
CA LEU A 251 -16.75 -15.49 -27.72
C LEU A 251 -17.34 -16.62 -28.55
N THR A 252 -17.60 -16.21 -29.79
CA THR A 252 -18.31 -16.86 -30.89
C THR A 252 -17.62 -18.12 -31.42
N GLU A 253 -18.30 -18.84 -32.32
CA GLU A 253 -17.85 -20.07 -32.98
C GLU A 253 -16.48 -20.00 -33.71
N HIS A 254 -15.83 -18.83 -33.77
CA HIS A 254 -14.68 -18.59 -34.64
C HIS A 254 -13.40 -18.10 -33.94
N VAL A 255 -13.48 -17.58 -32.71
CA VAL A 255 -12.32 -17.05 -31.97
C VAL A 255 -12.43 -17.44 -30.50
N VAL A 256 -11.32 -17.92 -29.94
CA VAL A 256 -11.15 -18.17 -28.51
C VAL A 256 -10.22 -17.11 -27.95
N CYS A 257 -10.64 -16.45 -26.88
CA CYS A 257 -9.75 -15.57 -26.13
C CYS A 257 -9.10 -16.37 -25.00
N GLU A 258 -7.77 -16.45 -25.01
CA GLU A 258 -6.98 -17.22 -24.04
C GLU A 258 -6.38 -16.31 -22.95
N GLY A 259 -6.22 -15.02 -23.26
CA GLY A 259 -5.83 -14.00 -22.32
C GLY A 259 -6.31 -12.63 -22.81
N PHE A 260 -6.84 -11.82 -21.90
CA PHE A 260 -7.30 -10.48 -22.19
C PHE A 260 -6.98 -9.57 -21.00
N ASP A 261 -6.00 -8.70 -21.21
CA ASP A 261 -5.73 -7.55 -20.37
C ASP A 261 -5.61 -6.34 -21.30
N TYR A 262 -6.64 -5.48 -21.30
CA TYR A 262 -6.68 -4.27 -22.11
C TYR A 262 -6.98 -3.08 -21.21
N GLU A 263 -6.12 -2.07 -21.27
CA GLU A 263 -6.22 -0.87 -20.47
C GLU A 263 -6.24 0.37 -21.35
N LEU A 264 -7.08 1.33 -20.97
CA LEU A 264 -7.16 2.65 -21.58
C LEU A 264 -7.25 3.74 -20.50
N SER A 265 -6.37 4.73 -20.62
CA SER A 265 -6.36 5.88 -19.73
C SER A 265 -7.25 7.00 -20.28
N PRO A 266 -8.19 7.56 -19.50
CA PRO A 266 -8.92 8.75 -19.91
C PRO A 266 -7.96 9.94 -20.06
N GLY A 267 -8.11 10.74 -21.12
CA GLY A 267 -7.32 11.95 -21.36
C GLY A 267 -5.91 11.72 -21.92
N SER A 268 -5.22 10.66 -21.49
CA SER A 268 -3.96 10.22 -22.09
C SER A 268 -4.25 9.32 -23.29
N LYS A 269 -3.82 9.72 -24.49
CA LYS A 269 -4.03 8.99 -25.75
C LYS A 269 -3.14 7.74 -25.87
N PHE A 270 -3.15 6.88 -24.85
CA PHE A 270 -2.41 5.63 -24.83
C PHE A 270 -3.26 4.49 -24.30
N THR A 271 -3.13 3.34 -24.94
CA THR A 271 -3.64 2.06 -24.47
C THR A 271 -2.47 1.16 -24.14
N SER A 272 -2.63 0.31 -23.13
CA SER A 272 -1.69 -0.78 -22.87
C SER A 272 -2.42 -2.10 -22.85
N ASN A 273 -1.78 -3.16 -23.34
CA ASN A 273 -2.43 -4.45 -23.40
C ASN A 273 -1.48 -5.64 -23.31
N SER A 274 -2.07 -6.78 -23.01
CA SER A 274 -1.54 -8.13 -23.19
C SER A 274 -2.72 -9.04 -23.54
N ILE A 275 -2.85 -9.42 -24.81
CA ILE A 275 -4.01 -10.13 -25.32
C ILE A 275 -3.55 -11.30 -26.17
N THR A 276 -4.16 -12.46 -25.93
CA THR A 276 -3.93 -13.70 -26.68
C THR A 276 -5.25 -14.20 -27.24
N LEU A 277 -5.32 -14.27 -28.57
CA LEU A 277 -6.48 -14.79 -29.32
C LEU A 277 -6.06 -16.01 -30.15
N ARG A 278 -6.90 -17.03 -30.15
CA ARG A 278 -6.78 -18.21 -31.01
C ARG A 278 -7.95 -18.28 -31.98
N TYR A 279 -7.64 -18.26 -33.27
CA TYR A 279 -8.61 -18.34 -34.35
C TYR A 279 -8.96 -19.80 -34.65
N LEU A 280 -10.24 -20.11 -34.60
CA LEU A 280 -10.78 -21.42 -34.98
C LEU A 280 -10.98 -21.51 -36.50
N ASN A 281 -11.21 -20.38 -37.18
CA ASN A 281 -11.37 -20.28 -38.62
C ASN A 281 -10.37 -19.28 -39.22
N LEU A 282 -9.65 -19.67 -40.28
CA LEU A 282 -8.50 -18.93 -40.83
C LEU A 282 -8.86 -17.78 -41.80
N TYR A 283 -10.15 -17.50 -42.01
CA TYR A 283 -10.61 -16.51 -43.02
C TYR A 283 -11.18 -15.21 -42.42
N LEU A 284 -10.90 -14.90 -41.16
CA LEU A 284 -11.43 -13.69 -40.51
C LEU A 284 -10.50 -12.48 -40.68
N LEU A 285 -10.93 -11.47 -41.45
CA LEU A 285 -10.24 -10.18 -41.58
C LEU A 285 -10.35 -9.28 -40.33
N SER A 286 -11.28 -9.62 -39.44
CA SER A 286 -11.44 -8.96 -38.15
C SER A 286 -12.15 -9.88 -37.15
N CYS A 287 -11.98 -9.59 -35.87
CA CYS A 287 -12.79 -10.20 -34.82
C CYS A 287 -13.32 -9.14 -33.86
N ASP A 288 -14.50 -9.40 -33.32
CA ASP A 288 -15.19 -8.53 -32.38
C ASP A 288 -15.19 -9.21 -31.01
N ILE A 289 -14.68 -8.51 -30.00
CA ILE A 289 -14.65 -8.95 -28.61
C ILE A 289 -15.65 -8.12 -27.81
N PRO A 290 -16.88 -8.63 -27.54
CA PRO A 290 -17.83 -7.93 -26.70
C PRO A 290 -17.32 -7.87 -25.26
N HIS A 291 -17.51 -6.74 -24.59
CA HIS A 291 -17.06 -6.52 -23.23
C HIS A 291 -18.11 -5.78 -22.40
N ASN A 292 -18.01 -5.90 -21.08
CA ASN A 292 -18.79 -5.13 -20.12
C ASN A 292 -17.91 -4.21 -19.24
N GLY A 293 -16.61 -4.11 -19.56
CA GLY A 293 -15.63 -3.40 -18.73
C GLY A 293 -15.43 -1.90 -19.02
N LEU A 294 -15.48 -1.44 -20.28
CA LEU A 294 -15.20 -0.02 -20.57
C LEU A 294 -16.37 0.90 -20.23
N PRO A 295 -16.14 2.00 -19.48
CA PRO A 295 -17.15 3.01 -19.21
C PRO A 295 -17.49 3.80 -20.47
N ASN A 296 -18.65 4.47 -20.47
CA ASN A 296 -19.10 5.25 -21.63
C ASN A 296 -18.12 6.35 -22.04
N ALA A 297 -17.22 6.81 -21.16
CA ALA A 297 -16.21 7.81 -21.49
C ALA A 297 -15.33 7.46 -22.71
N PHE A 298 -15.22 6.18 -23.06
CA PHE A 298 -14.58 5.69 -24.27
C PHE A 298 -15.65 5.32 -25.28
N TYR A 299 -15.53 5.76 -26.53
CA TYR A 299 -16.60 5.63 -27.52
C TYR A 299 -16.17 4.96 -28.82
N ASP A 300 -15.15 5.51 -29.48
CA ASP A 300 -14.74 5.09 -30.84
C ASP A 300 -13.22 5.23 -31.08
N GLU A 301 -12.42 4.95 -30.06
CA GLU A 301 -10.98 5.10 -30.11
C GLU A 301 -10.31 4.00 -30.93
N GLN A 302 -9.27 4.33 -31.69
CA GLN A 302 -8.49 3.38 -32.49
C GLN A 302 -7.00 3.44 -32.14
N SER A 303 -6.31 2.32 -32.18
CA SER A 303 -4.86 2.24 -32.07
C SER A 303 -4.29 1.29 -33.11
N PHE A 304 -3.06 1.56 -33.56
CA PHE A 304 -2.28 0.61 -34.36
C PHE A 304 -1.25 -0.02 -33.45
N GLN A 305 -1.22 -1.35 -33.46
CA GLN A 305 -0.47 -2.14 -32.50
C GLN A 305 0.36 -3.20 -33.19
N TYR A 306 1.49 -3.56 -32.61
CA TYR A 306 2.21 -4.73 -33.03
C TYR A 306 1.59 -5.96 -32.39
N ALA A 307 1.51 -7.02 -33.19
CA ALA A 307 1.14 -8.34 -32.73
C ALA A 307 2.12 -9.35 -33.28
N ARG A 308 2.46 -10.33 -32.46
CA ARG A 308 3.21 -11.51 -32.90
C ARG A 308 2.26 -12.66 -33.13
N VAL A 309 2.59 -13.46 -34.14
CA VAL A 309 1.99 -14.76 -34.34
C VAL A 309 2.97 -15.80 -33.80
N THR A 310 2.52 -16.57 -32.82
CA THR A 310 3.22 -17.72 -32.29
C THR A 310 2.65 -18.97 -32.97
N SER A 311 3.28 -19.40 -34.06
CA SER A 311 3.13 -20.78 -34.53
C SER A 311 4.45 -21.49 -34.28
N SER A 312 4.41 -22.80 -34.02
CA SER A 312 5.55 -23.62 -33.58
C SER A 312 6.78 -23.64 -34.51
N ILE A 313 6.77 -22.90 -35.63
CA ILE A 313 7.82 -22.96 -36.66
C ILE A 313 8.21 -21.59 -37.24
N ASP A 314 7.37 -20.54 -37.17
CA ASP A 314 7.69 -19.21 -37.72
C ASP A 314 7.22 -18.07 -36.79
N TYR A 315 8.15 -17.20 -36.39
CA TYR A 315 7.86 -15.93 -35.72
C TYR A 315 7.56 -14.86 -36.76
N LEU A 316 6.33 -14.34 -36.76
CA LEU A 316 5.94 -13.19 -37.57
C LEU A 316 5.48 -12.06 -36.66
N ILE A 317 5.98 -10.84 -36.91
CA ILE A 317 5.47 -9.61 -36.31
C ILE A 317 4.65 -8.89 -37.39
N GLN A 318 3.42 -8.52 -37.06
CA GLN A 318 2.52 -7.79 -37.94
C GLN A 318 1.92 -6.57 -37.21
N SER A 319 1.44 -5.61 -38.00
CA SER A 319 0.65 -4.49 -37.50
C SER A 319 -0.83 -4.85 -37.57
N ILE A 320 -1.54 -4.65 -36.46
CA ILE A 320 -2.99 -4.77 -36.35
C ILE A 320 -3.55 -3.40 -35.97
N TRP A 321 -4.84 -3.19 -36.25
CA TRP A 321 -5.57 -2.10 -35.62
C TRP A 321 -6.55 -2.66 -34.60
N ILE A 322 -6.65 -1.95 -33.48
CA ILE A 322 -7.65 -2.20 -32.45
C ILE A 322 -8.54 -0.98 -32.37
N ARG A 323 -9.85 -1.19 -32.48
CA ARG A 323 -10.86 -0.13 -32.38
C ARG A 323 -11.87 -0.45 -31.30
N ILE A 324 -12.03 0.47 -30.37
CA ILE A 324 -13.07 0.45 -29.36
C ILE A 324 -14.35 0.92 -30.02
N GLN A 325 -15.46 0.21 -29.83
CA GLN A 325 -16.78 0.59 -30.33
C GLN A 325 -17.79 0.45 -29.20
N ASN A 326 -17.71 1.39 -28.26
CA ASN A 326 -18.37 1.28 -26.97
C ASN A 326 -19.69 2.06 -26.88
N SER A 327 -19.96 2.97 -27.82
CA SER A 327 -21.23 3.72 -27.89
C SER A 327 -22.42 2.84 -28.30
N THR A 328 -22.22 1.98 -29.31
CA THR A 328 -23.31 1.21 -29.95
C THR A 328 -23.25 -0.28 -29.66
N TYR A 329 -22.05 -0.86 -29.62
CA TYR A 329 -21.88 -2.32 -29.66
C TYR A 329 -21.20 -2.92 -28.43
N LYS A 330 -20.64 -2.09 -27.53
CA LYS A 330 -19.87 -2.55 -26.35
C LYS A 330 -18.84 -3.63 -26.72
N ARG A 331 -18.01 -3.34 -27.74
CA ARG A 331 -17.00 -4.28 -28.26
C ARG A 331 -15.66 -3.62 -28.53
N ILE A 332 -14.61 -4.43 -28.46
CA ILE A 332 -13.27 -4.11 -28.96
C ILE A 332 -13.06 -4.93 -30.23
N ARG A 333 -12.87 -4.25 -31.36
CA ARG A 333 -12.66 -4.87 -32.68
C ARG A 333 -11.18 -4.91 -33.00
N PHE A 334 -10.71 -6.07 -33.43
CA PHE A 334 -9.35 -6.30 -33.93
C PHE A 334 -9.43 -6.49 -35.43
N GLY A 335 -8.58 -5.81 -36.19
CA GLY A 335 -8.48 -6.03 -37.62
C GLY A 335 -7.05 -6.02 -38.12
N TYR A 336 -6.87 -6.68 -39.26
CA TYR A 336 -5.57 -6.94 -39.86
C TYR A 336 -5.29 -5.97 -41.00
N MET A 337 -4.03 -5.56 -41.13
CA MET A 337 -3.56 -4.77 -42.27
C MET A 337 -3.03 -5.65 -43.42
N ASP A 338 -2.76 -6.94 -43.17
CA ASP A 338 -2.21 -7.89 -44.15
C ASP A 338 -2.87 -9.29 -44.04
N PHE A 339 -2.86 -10.06 -45.13
CA PHE A 339 -3.61 -11.31 -45.33
C PHE A 339 -2.97 -12.56 -44.71
N SER A 340 -1.89 -12.43 -43.93
CA SER A 340 -1.22 -13.58 -43.30
C SER A 340 -1.92 -14.03 -42.01
N LEU A 341 -3.17 -14.46 -42.14
CA LEU A 341 -3.98 -14.96 -41.02
C LEU A 341 -3.43 -16.30 -40.51
N ARG A 342 -3.04 -16.33 -39.24
CA ARG A 342 -2.49 -17.49 -38.56
C ARG A 342 -3.33 -17.81 -37.33
N ARG A 343 -3.25 -19.06 -36.85
CA ARG A 343 -4.16 -19.59 -35.81
C ARG A 343 -4.06 -18.86 -34.46
N GLN A 344 -3.00 -18.13 -34.18
CA GLN A 344 -2.80 -17.46 -32.89
C GLN A 344 -2.28 -16.03 -33.08
N LEU A 345 -2.78 -15.13 -32.26
CA LEU A 345 -2.41 -13.71 -32.24
C LEU A 345 -2.11 -13.31 -30.80
N GLU A 346 -0.96 -12.68 -30.61
CA GLU A 346 -0.59 -12.07 -29.34
C GLU A 346 -0.22 -10.61 -29.55
N THR A 347 -0.90 -9.69 -28.89
CA THR A 347 -0.53 -8.27 -28.88
C THR A 347 -0.18 -7.84 -27.47
N PHE A 348 0.86 -7.02 -27.36
CA PHE A 348 1.38 -6.56 -26.08
C PHE A 348 2.07 -5.21 -26.22
N GLY A 349 2.09 -4.42 -25.14
CA GLY A 349 2.83 -3.17 -25.06
C GLY A 349 1.91 -1.96 -24.90
N THR A 350 2.46 -0.77 -25.15
CA THR A 350 1.75 0.50 -24.99
C THR A 350 1.73 1.27 -26.30
N TYR A 351 0.54 1.66 -26.74
CA TYR A 351 0.29 2.21 -28.06
C TYR A 351 -0.46 3.51 -27.98
N TYR A 352 -0.18 4.42 -28.91
CA TYR A 352 -0.94 5.66 -29.03
C TYR A 352 -2.34 5.38 -29.57
N VAL A 353 -3.29 6.18 -29.09
CA VAL A 353 -4.71 6.06 -29.40
C VAL A 353 -5.17 7.31 -30.15
N PHE A 354 -5.80 7.08 -31.28
CA PHE A 354 -6.40 8.06 -32.17
C PHE A 354 -7.92 8.05 -31.97
N ASN A 355 -8.56 9.18 -32.26
CA ASN A 355 -10.02 9.31 -32.30
C ASN A 355 -10.50 9.32 -33.75
#